data_AF-H3Z9N2-F1
#
_entry.id   AF-H3Z9N2-F1
#
_cell.length_a   1.000
_cell.length_b   1.000
_cell.length_c   1.000
_cell.angle_alpha   90.00
_cell.angle_beta   90.00
_cell.angle_gamma   90.00
#
_symmetry.space_group_name_H-M   'P 1'
#
loop_
_entity.id
_entity.type
_entity.pdbx_description
1 polymer ?
#
loop_
_entity_poly.entity_id
_entity_poly.type
_entity_poly.pdbx_seq_one_letter_code
_entity_poly.pdbx_strand_id
1 'polypeptide(L)'
;MNQAELTQLTQALTRDDVAVLNADDYEQALQLAVARYNKDKPRQDDAVVNVSNGLMQLPGTWQADFSQIVQAYSVPGYDELPARQLPGDILKLAGYSGDVHLYFTLAHSLTNIETTLWPGDSELLATYAAALCCEQLSAYYSNEAQSTIAADVTQQTSKAEQYRTLAREYRRRYDSQVKQANGATVSSGLSAGTVVTWGSRRRK
;
A
#
# COMPACT_ATOMS: atom_id res chain seq x y z
N MET A 1 -12.20 -6.06 -9.52
CA MET A 1 -11.13 -5.95 -10.52
C MET A 1 -10.15 -7.07 -10.24
N ASN A 2 -9.86 -7.93 -11.21
CA ASN A 2 -8.92 -9.07 -11.06
C ASN A 2 -7.50 -8.68 -11.51
N GLN A 3 -6.54 -9.60 -11.39
CA GLN A 3 -5.14 -9.36 -11.79
C GLN A 3 -5.01 -8.97 -13.27
N ALA A 4 -5.70 -9.65 -14.18
CA ALA A 4 -5.63 -9.35 -15.61
C ALA A 4 -6.14 -7.94 -15.97
N GLU A 5 -7.25 -7.52 -15.36
CA GLU A 5 -7.80 -6.17 -15.52
C GLU A 5 -6.86 -5.09 -14.96
N LEU A 6 -6.19 -5.37 -13.84
CA LEU A 6 -5.16 -4.50 -13.27
C LEU A 6 -3.94 -4.36 -14.19
N THR A 7 -3.50 -5.45 -14.82
CA THR A 7 -2.41 -5.42 -15.80
C THR A 7 -2.81 -4.56 -17.01
N GLN A 8 -4.02 -4.71 -17.53
CA GLN A 8 -4.51 -3.89 -18.64
C GLN A 8 -4.57 -2.41 -18.29
N LEU A 9 -5.05 -2.07 -17.09
CA LEU A 9 -5.06 -0.69 -16.62
C LEU A 9 -3.64 -0.12 -16.50
N THR A 10 -2.71 -0.92 -15.97
CA THR A 10 -1.29 -0.54 -15.85
C THR A 10 -0.68 -0.27 -17.23
N GLN A 11 -0.92 -1.14 -18.22
CA GLN A 11 -0.47 -0.95 -19.60
C GLN A 11 -1.06 0.31 -20.25
N ALA A 12 -2.35 0.58 -20.00
CA ALA A 12 -3.02 1.77 -20.50
C ALA A 12 -2.45 3.07 -19.90
N LEU A 13 -1.95 3.02 -18.66
CA LEU A 13 -1.30 4.14 -17.98
C LEU A 13 0.14 4.34 -18.44
N THR A 14 0.91 3.27 -18.65
CA THR A 14 2.31 3.37 -19.09
C THR A 14 2.46 3.83 -20.54
N ARG A 15 1.51 3.45 -21.41
CA ARG A 15 1.50 3.74 -22.85
C ARG A 15 2.86 3.46 -23.50
N ASP A 16 3.31 2.22 -23.34
CA ASP A 16 4.52 1.77 -24.00
C ASP A 16 4.26 1.48 -25.49
N ASP A 17 4.46 2.49 -26.33
CA ASP A 17 4.19 2.42 -27.77
C ASP A 17 5.13 1.47 -28.52
N VAL A 18 6.29 1.14 -27.96
CA VAL A 18 7.34 0.35 -28.62
C VAL A 18 7.44 -1.08 -28.05
N ALA A 19 6.59 -1.41 -27.07
CA ALA A 19 6.59 -2.70 -26.37
C ALA A 19 7.98 -3.07 -25.84
N VAL A 20 8.67 -2.10 -25.24
CA VAL A 20 9.94 -2.28 -24.53
C VAL A 20 9.75 -3.19 -23.32
N LEU A 21 8.62 -3.05 -22.62
CA LEU A 21 8.24 -3.89 -21.50
C LEU A 21 7.39 -5.09 -21.97
N ASN A 22 7.73 -6.27 -21.48
CA ASN A 22 6.98 -7.50 -21.73
C ASN A 22 5.95 -7.77 -20.61
N ALA A 23 5.18 -8.85 -20.75
CA ALA A 23 4.16 -9.22 -19.77
C ALA A 23 4.72 -9.51 -18.36
N ASP A 24 5.91 -10.08 -18.28
CA ASP A 24 6.57 -10.43 -17.01
C ASP A 24 7.00 -9.16 -16.25
N ASP A 25 7.43 -8.10 -16.96
CA ASP A 25 7.78 -6.82 -16.37
C ASP A 25 6.56 -6.18 -15.67
N TYR A 26 5.40 -6.23 -16.32
CA TYR A 26 4.14 -5.76 -15.74
C TYR A 26 3.69 -6.60 -14.54
N GLU A 27 3.86 -7.92 -14.61
CA GLU A 27 3.54 -8.80 -13.48
C GLU A 27 4.44 -8.53 -12.27
N GLN A 28 5.74 -8.37 -12.48
CA GLN A 28 6.69 -8.02 -11.42
C GLN A 28 6.36 -6.65 -10.82
N ALA A 29 6.05 -5.65 -11.64
CA ALA A 29 5.63 -4.32 -11.17
C ALA A 29 4.37 -4.40 -10.30
N LEU A 30 3.39 -5.23 -10.67
CA LEU A 30 2.19 -5.47 -9.88
C LEU A 30 2.49 -6.19 -8.56
N GLN A 31 3.35 -7.21 -8.56
CA GLN A 31 3.75 -7.90 -7.33
C GLN A 31 4.44 -6.96 -6.35
N LEU A 32 5.34 -6.09 -6.83
CA LEU A 32 5.98 -5.04 -6.03
C LEU A 32 4.98 -4.01 -5.52
N ALA A 33 4.00 -3.63 -6.34
CA ALA A 33 2.92 -2.73 -5.94
C ALA A 33 2.06 -3.32 -4.82
N VAL A 34 1.69 -4.60 -4.93
CA VAL A 34 0.93 -5.34 -3.90
C VAL A 34 1.74 -5.47 -2.62
N ALA A 35 3.03 -5.80 -2.70
CA ALA A 35 3.91 -5.86 -1.54
C ALA A 35 3.99 -4.51 -0.80
N ARG A 36 4.06 -3.40 -1.56
CA ARG A 36 4.04 -2.06 -0.97
C ARG A 36 2.69 -1.74 -0.33
N TYR A 37 1.61 -2.03 -1.03
CA TYR A 37 0.25 -1.81 -0.53
C TYR A 37 -0.03 -2.62 0.75
N ASN A 38 0.43 -3.87 0.83
CA ASN A 38 0.34 -4.70 2.03
C ASN A 38 1.07 -4.09 3.23
N LYS A 39 2.16 -3.35 3.01
CA LYS A 39 2.85 -2.60 4.06
C LYS A 39 2.09 -1.36 4.49
N ASP A 40 1.51 -0.64 3.53
CA ASP A 40 0.87 0.66 3.79
C ASP A 40 -0.57 0.50 4.32
N LYS A 41 -1.28 -0.55 3.91
CA LYS A 41 -2.65 -0.87 4.32
C LYS A 41 -2.84 -2.41 4.37
N PRO A 42 -2.30 -3.08 5.41
CA PRO A 42 -2.54 -4.50 5.61
C PRO A 42 -4.02 -4.77 5.91
N ARG A 43 -4.51 -5.94 5.50
CA ARG A 43 -5.84 -6.41 5.92
C ARG A 43 -5.79 -6.71 7.41
N GLN A 44 -6.89 -6.49 8.12
CA GLN A 44 -7.05 -6.94 9.49
C GLN A 44 -8.06 -8.08 9.53
N ASP A 45 -7.78 -9.07 10.37
CA ASP A 45 -8.65 -10.19 10.66
C ASP A 45 -8.68 -10.42 12.17
N ASP A 46 -9.70 -11.11 12.65
CA ASP A 46 -9.88 -11.42 14.05
C ASP A 46 -10.12 -12.91 14.30
N ALA A 47 -9.62 -13.38 15.43
CA ALA A 47 -9.81 -14.76 15.85
C ALA A 47 -9.94 -14.86 17.36
N VAL A 48 -10.80 -15.75 17.82
CA VAL A 48 -10.89 -16.13 19.23
C VAL A 48 -10.00 -17.33 19.45
N VAL A 49 -9.03 -17.19 20.35
CA VAL A 49 -8.08 -18.27 20.66
C VAL A 49 -8.03 -18.50 22.16
N ASN A 50 -7.91 -19.77 22.54
CA ASN A 50 -7.73 -20.15 23.93
C ASN A 50 -6.24 -20.06 24.31
N VAL A 51 -5.96 -19.32 25.38
CA VAL A 51 -4.62 -19.19 25.96
C VAL A 51 -4.52 -20.09 27.18
N SER A 52 -3.48 -20.92 27.22
CA SER A 52 -3.18 -21.82 28.33
C SER A 52 -1.78 -21.54 28.85
N ASN A 53 -1.65 -21.32 30.16
CA ASN A 53 -0.38 -20.97 30.81
C ASN A 53 0.32 -19.74 30.20
N GLY A 54 -0.45 -18.78 29.69
CA GLY A 54 0.07 -17.57 29.05
C GLY A 54 0.74 -17.81 27.69
N LEU A 55 0.53 -18.98 27.08
CA LEU A 55 0.96 -19.32 25.73
C LEU A 55 -0.27 -19.65 24.88
N MET A 56 -0.21 -19.30 23.60
CA MET A 56 -1.22 -19.70 22.63
C MET A 56 -0.59 -20.07 21.30
N GLN A 57 -1.26 -20.97 20.59
CA GLN A 57 -0.96 -21.26 19.20
C GLN A 57 -1.48 -20.13 18.30
N LEU A 58 -0.79 -19.91 17.20
CA LEU A 58 -1.22 -18.94 16.20
C LEU A 58 -2.53 -19.39 15.52
N PRO A 59 -3.42 -18.45 15.14
CA PRO A 59 -4.59 -18.75 14.33
C PRO A 59 -4.21 -19.47 13.02
N GLY A 60 -5.08 -20.34 12.51
CA GLY A 60 -4.81 -21.07 11.26
C GLY A 60 -4.70 -20.18 10.01
N THR A 61 -5.27 -18.96 10.06
CA THR A 61 -5.14 -17.96 8.99
C THR A 61 -3.88 -17.11 9.11
N TRP A 62 -3.08 -17.29 10.16
CA TRP A 62 -1.85 -16.55 10.39
C TRP A 62 -0.83 -16.80 9.27
N GLN A 63 -0.25 -15.71 8.75
CA GLN A 63 0.79 -15.77 7.72
C GLN A 63 2.15 -15.54 8.36
N ALA A 64 3.01 -16.57 8.32
CA ALA A 64 4.40 -16.45 8.72
C ALA A 64 5.07 -15.28 7.98
N ASP A 65 5.95 -14.56 8.67
CA ASP A 65 6.73 -13.41 8.16
C ASP A 65 5.93 -12.17 7.71
N PHE A 66 4.59 -12.18 7.80
CA PHE A 66 3.75 -11.01 7.49
C PHE A 66 2.84 -10.60 8.64
N SER A 67 2.11 -11.55 9.23
CA SER A 67 1.12 -11.26 10.26
C SER A 67 1.78 -10.67 11.50
N GLN A 68 1.16 -9.61 12.01
CA GLN A 68 1.52 -8.93 13.23
C GLN A 68 0.28 -8.76 14.08
N ILE A 69 0.42 -8.90 15.39
CA ILE A 69 -0.67 -8.61 16.33
C ILE A 69 -0.91 -7.10 16.31
N VAL A 70 -2.16 -6.71 16.10
CA VAL A 70 -2.63 -5.34 16.22
C VAL A 70 -3.07 -5.11 17.66
N GLN A 71 -3.99 -5.94 18.16
CA GLN A 71 -4.56 -5.85 19.51
C GLN A 71 -5.00 -7.23 20.02
N ALA A 72 -5.09 -7.38 21.34
CA ALA A 72 -5.60 -8.58 21.98
C ALA A 72 -6.47 -8.22 23.18
N TYR A 73 -7.63 -8.87 23.34
CA TYR A 73 -8.61 -8.56 24.37
C TYR A 73 -9.09 -9.83 25.11
N SER A 74 -9.27 -9.74 26.43
CA SER A 74 -9.82 -10.84 27.24
C SER A 74 -11.30 -11.11 26.94
N VAL A 75 -11.75 -12.36 27.12
CA VAL A 75 -13.18 -12.74 27.09
C VAL A 75 -13.57 -13.55 28.33
N PRO A 76 -14.71 -13.26 28.97
CA PRO A 76 -15.53 -12.05 28.84
C PRO A 76 -14.93 -10.93 29.70
N GLY A 77 -14.49 -9.83 29.08
CA GLY A 77 -13.89 -8.72 29.83
C GLY A 77 -13.47 -7.54 28.95
N TYR A 78 -13.05 -7.82 27.72
CA TYR A 78 -12.52 -6.84 26.77
C TYR A 78 -11.35 -6.00 27.34
N ASP A 79 -10.61 -6.56 28.31
CA ASP A 79 -9.39 -5.92 28.82
C ASP A 79 -8.28 -6.11 27.80
N GLU A 80 -7.57 -5.03 27.45
CA GLU A 80 -6.44 -5.10 26.54
C GLU A 80 -5.27 -5.88 27.19
N LEU A 81 -4.81 -6.93 26.50
CA LEU A 81 -3.77 -7.82 26.97
C LEU A 81 -2.45 -7.52 26.24
N PRO A 82 -1.32 -7.37 26.96
CA PRO A 82 -0.02 -7.21 26.33
C PRO A 82 0.41 -8.53 25.68
N ALA A 83 0.21 -8.63 24.36
CA ALA A 83 0.65 -9.76 23.57
C ALA A 83 2.07 -9.52 23.03
N ARG A 84 2.96 -10.50 23.20
CA ARG A 84 4.30 -10.51 22.59
C ARG A 84 4.48 -11.78 21.78
N GLN A 85 4.93 -11.60 20.54
CA GLN A 85 5.37 -12.72 19.71
C GLN A 85 6.73 -13.23 20.18
N LEU A 86 6.83 -14.54 20.38
CA LEU A 86 8.09 -15.23 20.62
C LEU A 86 8.58 -15.89 19.33
N PRO A 87 9.87 -16.28 19.24
CA PRO A 87 10.34 -17.10 18.13
C PRO A 87 9.55 -18.41 18.03
N GLY A 88 9.15 -18.77 16.81
CA GLY A 88 8.27 -19.90 16.53
C GLY A 88 6.78 -19.52 16.49
N ASP A 89 5.92 -20.52 16.32
CA ASP A 89 4.47 -20.32 16.12
C ASP A 89 3.70 -20.13 17.44
N ILE A 90 4.28 -19.38 18.39
CA ILE A 90 3.75 -19.21 19.75
C ILE A 90 3.71 -17.74 20.13
N LEU A 91 2.55 -17.30 20.62
CA LEU A 91 2.37 -16.00 21.24
C LEU A 91 2.34 -16.13 22.76
N LYS A 92 2.98 -15.19 23.44
CA LYS A 92 2.98 -15.11 24.91
C LYS A 92 2.08 -13.97 25.37
N LEU A 93 1.08 -14.31 26.17
CA LEU A 93 0.22 -13.40 26.92
C LEU A 93 0.50 -13.64 28.40
N ALA A 94 1.44 -12.88 28.96
CA ALA A 94 1.97 -13.15 30.29
C ALA A 94 0.88 -13.05 31.37
N GLY A 95 0.70 -14.13 32.14
CA GLY A 95 -0.19 -14.13 33.30
C GLY A 95 -1.69 -14.29 32.98
N TYR A 96 -2.06 -14.52 31.72
CA TYR A 96 -3.45 -14.75 31.32
C TYR A 96 -3.69 -16.22 30.93
N SER A 97 -4.87 -16.72 31.29
CA SER A 97 -5.38 -18.02 30.83
C SER A 97 -6.88 -17.87 30.59
N GLY A 98 -7.37 -18.32 29.44
CA GLY A 98 -8.75 -18.14 29.01
C GLY A 98 -8.84 -17.75 27.55
N ASP A 99 -10.03 -17.37 27.12
CA ASP A 99 -10.27 -16.99 25.73
C ASP A 99 -9.86 -15.53 25.50
N VAL A 100 -9.27 -15.28 24.33
CA VAL A 100 -8.79 -13.97 23.90
C VAL A 100 -9.26 -13.70 22.48
N HIS A 101 -9.83 -12.52 22.24
CA HIS A 101 -10.05 -12.00 20.89
C HIS A 101 -8.76 -11.31 20.42
N LEU A 102 -8.18 -11.83 19.35
CA LEU A 102 -6.94 -11.35 18.78
C LEU A 102 -7.22 -10.70 17.43
N TYR A 103 -6.79 -9.45 17.28
CA TYR A 103 -6.77 -8.71 16.02
C TYR A 103 -5.36 -8.74 15.44
N PHE A 104 -5.22 -9.14 14.18
CA PHE A 104 -3.92 -9.28 13.53
C PHE A 104 -3.97 -8.89 12.06
N THR A 105 -2.80 -8.65 11.47
CA THR A 105 -2.67 -8.29 10.07
C THR A 105 -2.57 -9.52 9.15
N LEU A 106 -3.08 -9.38 7.92
CA LEU A 106 -2.99 -10.34 6.84
C LEU A 106 -2.64 -9.64 5.52
N ALA A 107 -1.89 -10.34 4.66
CA ALA A 107 -1.56 -9.83 3.34
C ALA A 107 -2.78 -9.92 2.41
N HIS A 108 -2.93 -8.93 1.54
CA HIS A 108 -3.85 -9.02 0.42
C HIS A 108 -3.29 -9.99 -0.62
N SER A 109 -4.13 -10.92 -1.07
CA SER A 109 -3.94 -11.74 -2.25
C SER A 109 -4.56 -11.07 -3.48
N LEU A 110 -3.81 -11.13 -4.58
CA LEU A 110 -4.25 -10.76 -5.92
C LEU A 110 -3.96 -11.94 -6.83
N THR A 111 -5.02 -12.58 -7.34
CA THR A 111 -4.93 -13.66 -8.32
C THR A 111 -5.94 -13.41 -9.44
N ASN A 112 -5.91 -14.23 -10.48
CA ASN A 112 -6.90 -14.17 -11.56
C ASN A 112 -8.32 -14.55 -11.14
N ILE A 113 -8.47 -15.29 -10.03
CA ILE A 113 -9.75 -15.87 -9.59
C ILE A 113 -10.26 -15.16 -8.33
N GLU A 114 -9.37 -14.85 -7.39
CA GLU A 114 -9.69 -14.22 -6.12
C GLU A 114 -8.87 -12.95 -5.91
N THR A 115 -9.53 -11.91 -5.40
CA THR A 115 -8.90 -10.64 -5.06
C THR A 115 -9.47 -10.16 -3.74
N THR A 116 -8.59 -9.91 -2.77
CA THR A 116 -8.96 -9.44 -1.44
C THR A 116 -8.79 -7.92 -1.29
N LEU A 117 -8.46 -7.24 -2.38
CA LEU A 117 -8.32 -5.79 -2.43
C LEU A 117 -9.69 -5.12 -2.50
N TRP A 118 -9.81 -3.97 -1.83
CA TRP A 118 -11.03 -3.16 -1.95
C TRP A 118 -11.13 -2.59 -3.38
N PRO A 119 -12.29 -2.65 -4.06
CA PRO A 119 -12.39 -2.17 -5.45
C PRO A 119 -12.00 -0.70 -5.64
N GLY A 120 -12.18 0.15 -4.62
CA GLY A 120 -11.78 1.56 -4.67
C GLY A 120 -10.26 1.77 -4.71
N ASP A 121 -9.46 0.81 -4.23
CA ASP A 121 -8.00 0.90 -4.17
C ASP A 121 -7.33 0.27 -5.42
N SER A 122 -8.13 -0.16 -6.39
CA SER A 122 -7.62 -0.85 -7.58
C SER A 122 -6.88 0.10 -8.54
N GLU A 123 -7.41 1.31 -8.75
CA GLU A 123 -6.74 2.36 -9.54
C GLU A 123 -5.44 2.82 -8.87
N LEU A 124 -5.43 2.86 -7.54
CA LEU A 124 -4.27 3.22 -6.73
C LEU A 124 -3.10 2.25 -6.99
N LEU A 125 -3.37 0.94 -6.96
CA LEU A 125 -2.37 -0.10 -7.24
C LEU A 125 -1.84 -0.04 -8.67
N ALA A 126 -2.73 0.11 -9.65
CA ALA A 126 -2.33 0.25 -11.05
C ALA A 126 -1.46 1.50 -11.29
N THR A 127 -1.79 2.61 -10.62
CA THR A 127 -0.99 3.85 -10.70
C THR A 127 0.42 3.63 -10.17
N TYR A 128 0.58 2.93 -9.04
CA TYR A 128 1.90 2.64 -8.50
C TYR A 128 2.69 1.64 -9.35
N ALA A 129 2.04 0.59 -9.85
CA ALA A 129 2.65 -0.35 -10.78
C ALA A 129 3.12 0.38 -12.06
N ALA A 130 2.30 1.26 -12.62
CA ALA A 130 2.65 2.07 -13.79
C ALA A 130 3.86 2.97 -13.51
N ALA A 131 3.99 3.52 -12.29
CA ALA A 131 5.17 4.29 -11.90
C ALA A 131 6.46 3.45 -11.97
N LEU A 132 6.43 2.20 -11.52
CA LEU A 132 7.58 1.29 -11.59
C LEU A 132 7.95 0.97 -13.04
N CYS A 133 6.96 0.70 -13.89
CA CYS A 133 7.18 0.50 -15.32
C CYS A 133 7.77 1.75 -16.00
N CYS A 134 7.27 2.96 -15.67
CA CYS A 134 7.83 4.20 -16.19
C CYS A 134 9.29 4.40 -15.75
N GLU A 135 9.69 3.95 -14.56
CA GLU A 135 11.10 3.99 -14.15
C GLU A 135 11.97 3.06 -14.98
N GLN A 136 11.52 1.83 -15.23
CA GLN A 136 12.23 0.88 -16.10
C GLN A 136 12.39 1.45 -17.52
N LEU A 137 11.33 2.01 -18.10
CA LEU A 137 11.39 2.69 -19.40
C LEU A 137 12.37 3.87 -19.37
N SER A 138 12.37 4.66 -18.31
CA SER A 138 13.29 5.79 -18.19
C SER A 138 14.75 5.34 -18.15
N ALA A 139 15.05 4.21 -17.50
CA ALA A 139 16.38 3.61 -17.44
C ALA A 139 16.79 3.10 -18.82
N TYR A 140 15.88 2.43 -19.53
CA TYR A 140 16.09 1.95 -20.90
C TYR A 140 16.45 3.11 -21.86
N TYR A 141 15.60 4.13 -21.95
CA TYR A 141 15.83 5.27 -22.86
C TYR A 141 17.01 6.15 -22.46
N SER A 142 17.47 6.09 -21.21
CA SER A 142 18.69 6.78 -20.79
C SER A 142 19.95 6.13 -21.35
N ASN A 143 19.91 4.81 -21.56
CA ASN A 143 21.03 4.08 -22.17
C ASN A 143 21.06 4.28 -23.70
N GLU A 144 19.91 4.46 -24.36
CA GLU A 144 19.82 4.72 -25.80
C GLU A 144 20.28 6.13 -26.22
N ALA A 145 20.12 7.13 -25.34
CA ALA A 145 20.43 8.53 -25.64
C ALA A 145 21.93 8.80 -25.93
N GLN A 146 22.82 7.82 -25.71
CA GLN A 146 24.26 7.98 -25.79
C GLN A 146 24.87 7.84 -27.20
N SER A 147 24.08 7.58 -28.25
CA SER A 147 24.65 7.29 -29.58
C SER A 147 23.91 7.99 -30.72
N THR A 148 24.07 9.32 -30.83
CA THR A 148 24.20 10.00 -32.14
C THR A 148 24.65 11.44 -31.94
N ILE A 149 25.85 11.77 -32.43
CA ILE A 149 26.30 13.15 -32.64
C ILE A 149 25.50 13.67 -33.85
N ALA A 150 24.36 14.31 -33.60
CA ALA A 150 23.64 15.10 -34.58
C ALA A 150 23.21 16.41 -33.91
N ALA A 151 24.12 17.38 -33.97
CA ALA A 151 23.95 18.72 -33.47
C ALA A 151 23.12 19.56 -34.46
N ASP A 152 21.78 19.44 -34.41
CA ASP A 152 20.83 20.53 -34.69
C ASP A 152 19.38 20.04 -34.47
N VAL A 153 19.00 19.80 -33.21
CA VAL A 153 17.61 19.50 -32.87
C VAL A 153 17.22 20.31 -31.63
N THR A 154 16.13 21.06 -31.77
CA THR A 154 15.45 21.81 -30.72
C THR A 154 15.28 20.95 -29.47
N GLN A 155 15.55 21.50 -28.28
CA GLN A 155 15.45 20.80 -27.00
C GLN A 155 14.03 20.29 -26.75
N GLN A 156 13.72 19.11 -27.26
CA GLN A 156 12.63 18.28 -26.78
C GLN A 156 13.16 17.53 -25.55
N THR A 157 12.49 17.67 -24.41
CA THR A 157 12.78 16.90 -23.21
C THR A 157 12.99 15.44 -23.59
N SER A 158 14.12 14.84 -23.20
CA SER A 158 14.44 13.47 -23.60
C SER A 158 13.34 12.52 -23.16
N LYS A 159 13.06 11.48 -23.97
CA LYS A 159 12.03 10.48 -23.67
C LYS A 159 12.21 9.87 -22.28
N ALA A 160 13.45 9.65 -21.86
CA ALA A 160 13.79 9.22 -20.51
C ALA A 160 13.28 10.19 -19.43
N GLU A 161 13.46 11.50 -19.60
CA GLU A 161 13.03 12.50 -18.62
C GLU A 161 11.51 12.64 -18.55
N GLN A 162 10.81 12.44 -19.67
CA GLN A 162 9.34 12.40 -19.70
C GLN A 162 8.82 11.24 -18.84
N TYR A 163 9.37 10.03 -18.99
CA TYR A 163 8.99 8.88 -18.15
C TYR A 163 9.40 9.04 -16.69
N ARG A 164 10.54 9.66 -16.39
CA ARG A 164 10.89 10.01 -15.00
C ARG A 164 9.88 10.96 -14.37
N THR A 165 9.42 11.95 -15.13
CA THR A 165 8.40 12.91 -14.67
C THR A 165 7.08 12.20 -14.41
N LEU A 166 6.62 11.36 -15.32
CA LEU A 166 5.40 10.55 -15.15
C LEU A 166 5.50 9.61 -13.94
N ALA A 167 6.62 8.92 -13.76
CA ALA A 167 6.83 8.03 -12.62
C ALA A 167 6.72 8.77 -11.28
N ARG A 168 7.32 9.98 -11.19
CA ARG A 168 7.22 10.83 -10.00
C ARG A 168 5.79 11.27 -9.71
N GLU A 169 5.05 11.68 -10.75
CA GLU A 169 3.65 12.09 -10.62
C GLU A 169 2.76 10.93 -10.16
N TYR A 170 2.93 9.73 -10.74
CA TYR A 170 2.18 8.55 -10.33
C TYR A 170 2.49 8.12 -8.88
N ARG A 171 3.75 8.15 -8.45
CA ARG A 171 4.10 7.93 -7.03
C ARG A 171 3.47 8.95 -6.11
N ARG A 172 3.50 10.24 -6.50
CA ARG A 172 2.89 11.30 -5.73
C ARG A 172 1.39 11.09 -5.56
N ARG A 173 0.69 10.69 -6.62
CA ARG A 173 -0.74 10.34 -6.58
C ARG A 173 -0.98 9.18 -5.62
N TYR A 174 -0.19 8.12 -5.73
CA TYR A 174 -0.28 6.97 -4.82
C TYR A 174 -0.13 7.39 -3.35
N ASP A 175 0.97 8.06 -3.02
CA ASP A 175 1.25 8.51 -1.64
C ASP A 175 0.16 9.45 -1.12
N SER A 176 -0.38 10.32 -1.98
CA SER A 176 -1.43 11.26 -1.59
C SER A 176 -2.74 10.56 -1.24
N GLN A 177 -3.13 9.54 -2.00
CA GLN A 177 -4.36 8.77 -1.78
C GLN A 177 -4.22 7.84 -0.57
N VAL A 178 -3.07 7.16 -0.41
CA VAL A 178 -2.80 6.33 0.78
C VAL A 178 -2.83 7.17 2.06
N LYS A 179 -2.21 8.35 2.06
CA LYS A 179 -2.21 9.26 3.23
C LYS A 179 -3.61 9.75 3.56
N GLN A 180 -4.40 10.12 2.55
CA GLN A 180 -5.80 10.53 2.74
C GLN A 180 -6.64 9.40 3.33
N ALA A 181 -6.45 8.16 2.86
CA ALA A 181 -7.15 6.98 3.39
C ALA A 181 -6.79 6.69 4.86
N ASN A 182 -5.53 6.89 5.25
CA ASN A 182 -5.05 6.69 6.61
C ASN A 182 -5.41 7.84 7.57
N GLY A 183 -6.28 8.78 7.16
CA GLY A 183 -6.74 9.89 8.00
C GLY A 183 -5.69 10.98 8.23
N ALA A 184 -4.53 10.91 7.58
CA ALA A 184 -3.56 11.99 7.60
C ALA A 184 -4.11 13.13 6.72
N THR A 185 -4.79 14.09 7.36
CA THR A 185 -5.16 15.34 6.70
C THR A 185 -3.88 15.95 6.14
N VAL A 186 -3.73 15.94 4.82
CA VAL A 186 -2.68 16.71 4.17
C VAL A 186 -3.02 18.17 4.47
N SER A 187 -2.36 18.75 5.48
CA SER A 187 -2.33 20.19 5.65
C SER A 187 -1.54 20.75 4.47
N SER A 188 -2.17 20.82 3.31
CA SER A 188 -1.72 21.68 2.24
C SER A 188 -1.71 23.09 2.85
N GLY A 189 -0.54 23.73 2.81
CA GLY A 189 -0.34 25.05 3.40
C GLY A 189 -1.39 26.03 2.88
N LEU A 190 -2.43 26.25 3.67
CA LEU A 190 -3.30 27.40 3.57
C LEU A 190 -2.92 28.32 4.73
N SER A 191 -2.28 29.43 4.34
CA SER A 191 -2.19 30.71 5.03
C SER A 191 -2.84 30.75 6.42
N ALA A 192 -2.01 30.99 7.44
CA ALA A 192 -2.47 31.37 8.75
C ALA A 192 -3.45 32.56 8.66
N GLY A 193 -4.64 32.39 9.22
CA GLY A 193 -5.54 33.51 9.53
C GLY A 193 -6.95 33.39 8.98
N THR A 194 -7.77 32.53 9.59
CA THR A 194 -9.20 32.83 9.72
C THR A 194 -9.62 32.57 11.17
N VAL A 195 -9.61 33.62 11.98
CA VAL A 195 -10.21 33.60 13.31
C VAL A 195 -11.72 33.65 13.10
N VAL A 196 -12.41 32.54 13.35
CA VAL A 196 -13.88 32.52 13.41
C VAL A 196 -14.29 33.04 14.79
N THR A 197 -14.62 34.32 14.88
CA THR A 197 -15.25 34.90 16.07
C THR A 197 -16.74 34.60 16.06
N TRP A 198 -17.21 33.76 16.98
CA TRP A 198 -18.64 33.56 17.19
C TRP A 198 -19.23 34.79 17.88
N GLY A 199 -20.21 35.43 17.25
CA GLY A 199 -20.88 36.63 17.76
C GLY A 199 -21.64 36.34 19.06
N SER A 200 -21.26 37.01 20.14
CA SER A 200 -22.00 36.99 21.40
C SER A 200 -23.34 37.75 21.24
N ARG A 201 -24.48 37.05 21.36
CA ARG A 201 -25.78 37.73 21.48
C ARG A 201 -25.95 38.29 22.89
N ARG A 202 -26.09 39.62 22.95
CA ARG A 202 -26.47 40.38 24.15
C ARG A 202 -27.82 39.91 24.69
N ARG A 203 -27.89 39.68 26.00
CA ARG A 203 -29.14 39.60 26.76
C ARG A 203 -29.84 40.97 26.73
N LYS A 204 -31.14 40.97 26.48
CA LYS A 204 -32.08 41.98 26.97
C LYS A 204 -33.13 41.24 27.77
#